data_AF-A0A097EQ12-F1
#
_entry.id   AF-A0A097EQ12-F1
#
_cell.length_a   1.000
_cell.length_b   1.000
_cell.length_c   1.000
_cell.angle_alpha   90.00
_cell.angle_beta   90.00
_cell.angle_gamma   90.00
#
_symmetry.space_group_name_H-M   'P 1'
#
loop_
_entity.id
_entity.type
_entity.pdbx_description
1 polymer ?
#
loop_
_entity_poly.entity_id
_entity_poly.type
_entity_poly.pdbx_seq_one_letter_code
_entity_poly.pdbx_strand_id
1 'polypeptide(L)'
;MRYLFKCSILVIFLLLLSSCSFDISPKATKEQQEQVKNQVMQLLEKEYNQPLKLLDFKYEYEFHNTYSFLYIIFRKYGNYHFRIQAVDNPVIIMDFDFNDGLATKESIKPLIDSFKKNQLNDLYCTGLSSIYFKQKEKTVDQILLKKAEKYCDRRNQTWYQKWKRLNKK
;
A
#
# COMPACT_ATOMS: atom_id res chain seq x y z
N MET A 1 -19.37 14.04 51.93
CA MET A 1 -19.36 14.58 50.54
C MET A 1 -17.97 14.81 49.96
N ARG A 2 -17.00 15.41 50.68
CA ARG A 2 -15.65 15.73 50.15
C ARG A 2 -14.80 14.53 49.70
N TYR A 3 -14.96 13.37 50.35
CA TYR A 3 -14.25 12.13 50.00
C TYR A 3 -14.90 11.40 48.80
N LEU A 4 -16.23 11.42 48.70
CA LEU A 4 -16.96 10.85 47.56
C LEU A 4 -16.56 11.53 46.25
N PHE A 5 -16.46 12.86 46.23
CA PHE A 5 -16.04 13.63 45.04
C PHE A 5 -14.59 13.34 44.62
N LYS A 6 -13.69 13.09 45.59
CA LYS A 6 -12.29 12.69 45.31
C LYS A 6 -12.20 11.29 44.70
N CYS A 7 -13.00 10.33 45.18
CA CYS A 7 -13.07 9.00 44.60
C CYS A 7 -13.65 9.02 43.17
N SER A 8 -14.66 9.87 42.91
CA SER A 8 -15.26 10.03 41.57
C SER A 8 -14.24 10.50 40.53
N ILE A 9 -13.40 11.49 40.88
CA ILE A 9 -12.34 11.99 39.99
C ILE A 9 -11.27 10.90 39.74
N LEU A 10 -10.92 10.11 40.77
CA LEU A 10 -9.94 9.04 40.65
C LEU A 10 -10.42 7.90 39.73
N VAL A 11 -11.71 7.54 39.80
CA VAL A 11 -12.33 6.54 38.92
C VAL A 11 -12.38 7.03 37.47
N ILE A 12 -12.67 8.31 37.24
CA ILE A 12 -12.63 8.92 35.90
C ILE A 12 -11.21 8.89 35.33
N PHE A 13 -10.19 9.21 36.13
CA PHE A 13 -8.78 9.12 35.70
C PHE A 13 -8.35 7.67 35.42
N LEU A 14 -8.80 6.69 36.20
CA LEU A 14 -8.49 5.27 35.98
C LEU A 14 -9.16 4.72 34.70
N LEU A 15 -10.40 5.15 34.39
CA LEU A 15 -11.09 4.77 33.15
C LEU A 15 -10.43 5.40 31.90
N LEU A 16 -9.82 6.59 32.03
CA LEU A 16 -9.07 7.24 30.96
C LEU A 16 -7.69 6.60 30.71
N LEU A 17 -7.15 5.83 31.66
CA LEU A 17 -5.86 5.12 31.53
C LEU A 17 -6.00 3.70 30.93
N SER A 18 -7.20 3.14 30.85
CA SER A 18 -7.43 1.77 30.37
C SER A 18 -7.52 1.59 28.85
N SER A 19 -7.37 2.64 28.05
CA SER A 19 -7.63 2.61 26.60
C SER A 19 -6.37 2.47 25.73
N CYS A 20 -5.36 1.72 26.17
CA CYS A 20 -4.35 1.15 25.27
C CYS A 20 -4.72 -0.30 24.93
N SER A 21 -5.63 -0.50 23.96
CA SER A 21 -5.91 -1.81 23.39
C SER A 21 -4.91 -2.11 22.27
N PHE A 22 -4.15 -3.20 22.40
CA PHE A 22 -3.29 -3.71 21.34
C PHE A 22 -4.08 -4.64 20.42
N ASP A 23 -4.25 -4.25 19.16
CA ASP A 23 -4.82 -5.14 18.15
C ASP A 23 -3.69 -5.92 17.46
N ILE A 24 -3.67 -7.23 17.64
CA ILE A 24 -2.67 -8.13 17.05
C ILE A 24 -3.37 -9.02 16.02
N SER A 25 -3.01 -8.86 14.74
CA SER A 25 -3.42 -9.81 13.70
C SER A 25 -2.47 -11.01 13.69
N PRO A 26 -2.92 -12.20 13.28
CA PRO A 26 -2.03 -13.34 13.13
C PRO A 26 -1.05 -13.09 11.98
N LYS A 27 0.21 -13.46 12.21
CA LYS A 27 1.23 -13.46 11.15
C LYS A 27 0.84 -14.45 10.05
N ALA A 28 0.89 -14.01 8.79
CA ALA A 28 0.63 -14.87 7.65
C ALA A 28 1.67 -16.00 7.55
N THR A 29 1.22 -17.21 7.24
CA THR A 29 2.13 -18.34 6.97
C THR A 29 2.89 -18.14 5.66
N LYS A 30 3.96 -18.91 5.44
CA LYS A 30 4.70 -18.86 4.17
C LYS A 30 3.81 -19.23 2.98
N GLU A 31 2.94 -20.23 3.16
CA GLU A 31 1.99 -20.66 2.13
C GLU A 31 1.01 -19.53 1.79
N GLN A 32 0.48 -18.82 2.79
CA GLN A 32 -0.39 -17.66 2.56
C GLN A 32 0.35 -16.53 1.83
N GLN A 33 1.59 -16.25 2.20
CA GLN A 33 2.41 -15.23 1.55
C GLN A 33 2.64 -15.56 0.06
N GLU A 34 2.98 -16.81 -0.23
CA GLU A 34 3.14 -17.31 -1.60
C GLU A 34 1.83 -17.26 -2.40
N GLN A 35 0.70 -17.60 -1.77
CA GLN A 35 -0.62 -17.50 -2.41
C GLN A 35 -0.97 -16.04 -2.75
N VAL A 36 -0.72 -15.09 -1.84
CA VAL A 36 -0.93 -13.66 -2.10
C VAL A 36 -0.02 -13.20 -3.24
N LYS A 37 1.27 -13.54 -3.21
CA LYS A 37 2.24 -13.22 -4.26
C LYS A 37 1.74 -13.68 -5.64
N ASN A 38 1.36 -14.95 -5.76
CA ASN A 38 0.93 -15.52 -7.03
C ASN A 38 -0.38 -14.90 -7.54
N GLN A 39 -1.37 -14.68 -6.66
CA GLN A 39 -2.63 -14.07 -7.07
C GLN A 39 -2.47 -12.61 -7.48
N VAL A 40 -1.64 -11.83 -6.78
CA VAL A 40 -1.37 -10.43 -7.15
C VAL A 40 -0.67 -10.36 -8.51
N MET A 41 0.36 -11.18 -8.74
CA MET A 41 1.05 -11.24 -10.03
C MET A 41 0.09 -11.56 -11.18
N GLN A 42 -0.74 -12.61 -11.03
CA GLN A 42 -1.72 -12.99 -12.04
C GLN A 42 -2.77 -11.91 -12.30
N LEU A 43 -3.24 -11.21 -11.26
CA LEU A 43 -4.19 -10.12 -11.41
C LEU A 43 -3.60 -8.95 -12.18
N LEU A 44 -2.35 -8.59 -11.90
CA LEU A 44 -1.67 -7.48 -12.58
C LEU A 44 -1.38 -7.81 -14.05
N GLU A 45 -0.92 -9.03 -14.35
CA GLU A 45 -0.70 -9.47 -15.74
C GLU A 45 -2.00 -9.44 -16.53
N LYS A 46 -3.11 -9.89 -15.92
CA LYS A 46 -4.44 -9.84 -16.53
C LYS A 46 -4.94 -8.41 -16.73
N GLU A 47 -4.82 -7.55 -15.73
CA GLU A 47 -5.30 -6.15 -15.77
C GLU A 47 -4.57 -5.32 -16.83
N TYR A 48 -3.25 -5.52 -16.93
CA TYR A 48 -2.41 -4.74 -17.82
C TYR A 48 -2.10 -5.43 -19.15
N ASN A 49 -2.62 -6.64 -19.33
CA ASN A 49 -2.50 -7.47 -20.53
C ASN A 49 -1.05 -7.53 -21.05
N GLN A 50 -0.10 -7.79 -20.15
CA GLN A 50 1.32 -7.91 -20.45
C GLN A 50 2.03 -8.75 -19.38
N PRO A 51 3.15 -9.42 -19.73
CA PRO A 51 3.95 -10.13 -18.75
C PRO A 51 4.65 -9.17 -17.78
N LEU A 52 4.85 -9.64 -16.55
CA LEU A 52 5.46 -8.87 -15.49
C LEU A 52 6.68 -9.58 -14.91
N LYS A 53 7.73 -8.81 -14.60
CA LYS A 53 8.92 -9.30 -13.92
C LYS A 53 8.88 -8.89 -12.46
N LEU A 54 8.80 -9.85 -11.56
CA LEU A 54 8.98 -9.61 -10.12
C LEU A 54 10.45 -9.25 -9.87
N LEU A 55 10.70 -8.02 -9.40
CA LEU A 55 12.03 -7.56 -9.01
C LEU A 55 12.30 -7.84 -7.54
N ASP A 56 11.31 -7.59 -6.68
CA ASP A 56 11.38 -7.85 -5.26
C ASP A 56 10.00 -8.15 -4.67
N PHE A 57 9.99 -8.98 -3.63
CA PHE A 57 8.82 -9.31 -2.84
C PHE A 57 9.23 -9.50 -1.38
N LYS A 58 8.58 -8.77 -0.48
CA LYS A 58 8.85 -8.82 0.96
C LYS A 58 7.55 -8.88 1.75
N TYR A 59 7.58 -9.64 2.84
CA TYR A 59 6.55 -9.62 3.87
C TYR A 59 7.17 -9.24 5.21
N GLU A 60 6.67 -8.18 5.82
CA GLU A 60 7.12 -7.68 7.11
C GLU A 60 5.98 -7.71 8.12
N TYR A 61 6.23 -8.29 9.30
CA TYR A 61 5.24 -8.39 10.36
C TYR A 61 5.72 -7.62 11.58
N GLU A 62 5.20 -6.41 11.73
CA GLU A 62 5.72 -5.39 12.65
C GLU A 62 4.59 -4.59 13.31
N PHE A 63 4.97 -3.72 14.25
CA PHE A 63 4.04 -2.80 14.88
C PHE A 63 3.90 -1.53 14.05
N HIS A 64 2.66 -1.20 13.72
CA HIS A 64 2.26 0.00 13.00
C HIS A 64 1.52 0.92 13.96
N ASN A 65 1.89 2.20 13.96
CA ASN A 65 1.26 3.22 14.79
C ASN A 65 0.48 4.21 13.93
N THR A 66 -0.77 4.47 14.33
CA THR A 66 -1.57 5.57 13.76
C THR A 66 -1.73 6.65 14.82
N TYR A 67 -1.36 7.87 14.46
CA TYR A 67 -1.55 9.05 15.30
C TYR A 67 -2.94 9.64 15.07
N SER A 68 -3.71 9.74 16.15
CA SER A 68 -4.88 10.61 16.23
C SER A 68 -4.59 11.73 17.22
N PHE A 69 -5.30 12.85 17.12
CA PHE A 69 -5.10 14.01 17.99
C PHE A 69 -5.20 13.67 19.50
N LEU A 70 -5.94 12.62 19.87
CA LEU A 70 -6.22 12.24 21.26
C LEU A 70 -5.60 10.91 21.71
N TYR A 71 -5.07 10.08 20.80
CA TYR A 71 -4.53 8.76 21.16
C TYR A 71 -3.61 8.19 20.07
N ILE A 72 -2.76 7.24 20.47
CA ILE A 72 -1.94 6.43 19.57
C ILE A 72 -2.52 5.01 19.55
N ILE A 73 -2.87 4.51 18.36
CA ILE A 73 -3.24 3.11 18.19
C ILE A 73 -2.01 2.34 17.72
N PHE A 74 -1.62 1.32 18.47
CA PHE A 74 -0.62 0.34 18.07
C PHE A 74 -1.32 -0.91 17.54
N ARG A 75 -1.02 -1.27 16.29
CA ARG A 75 -1.51 -2.50 15.66
C ARG A 75 -0.35 -3.33 15.18
N LYS A 76 -0.39 -4.63 15.40
CA LYS A 76 0.61 -5.55 14.84
C LYS A 76 0.00 -6.30 13.67
N TYR A 77 0.53 -6.08 12.47
CA TYR A 77 0.05 -6.74 11.25
C TYR A 77 1.13 -6.84 10.19
N GLY A 78 0.86 -7.66 9.17
CA GLY A 78 1.74 -7.90 8.04
C GLY A 78 1.57 -6.87 6.94
N ASN A 79 2.68 -6.43 6.37
CA ASN A 79 2.73 -5.61 5.17
C ASN A 79 3.38 -6.41 4.03
N TYR A 80 2.72 -6.43 2.87
CA TYR A 80 3.24 -7.02 1.65
C TYR A 80 3.79 -5.93 0.76
N HIS A 81 5.08 -6.03 0.43
CA HIS A 81 5.77 -5.13 -0.47
C HIS A 81 6.02 -5.84 -1.80
N PHE A 82 5.67 -5.18 -2.90
CA PHE A 82 5.93 -5.65 -4.26
C PHE A 82 6.67 -4.60 -5.05
N ARG A 83 7.74 -5.04 -5.71
CA ARG A 83 8.41 -4.27 -6.75
C ARG A 83 8.41 -5.07 -8.04
N ILE A 84 7.65 -4.59 -9.02
CA ILE A 84 7.35 -5.31 -10.27
C ILE A 84 7.67 -4.41 -11.46
N GLN A 85 8.28 -4.98 -12.49
CA GLN A 85 8.58 -4.30 -13.75
C GLN A 85 7.67 -4.80 -14.87
N ALA A 86 7.13 -3.86 -15.65
CA ALA A 86 6.41 -4.15 -16.88
C ALA A 86 7.39 -4.60 -17.98
N VAL A 87 7.25 -5.81 -18.52
CA VAL A 87 8.20 -6.35 -19.51
C VAL A 87 8.11 -5.58 -20.84
N ASP A 88 6.91 -5.26 -21.30
CA ASP A 88 6.69 -4.54 -22.57
C ASP A 88 6.99 -3.04 -22.48
N ASN A 89 7.21 -2.54 -21.26
CA ASN A 89 7.63 -1.16 -21.01
C ASN A 89 8.52 -1.05 -19.75
N PRO A 90 9.80 -1.47 -19.82
CA PRO A 90 10.66 -1.66 -18.64
C PRO A 90 10.95 -0.41 -17.80
N VAL A 91 10.66 0.79 -18.31
CA VAL A 91 10.77 2.03 -17.52
C VAL A 91 9.71 2.09 -16.41
N ILE A 92 8.62 1.33 -16.54
CA ILE A 92 7.54 1.27 -15.55
C ILE A 92 7.86 0.21 -14.51
N ILE A 93 8.14 0.71 -13.30
CA ILE A 93 8.28 -0.07 -12.09
C ILE A 93 7.09 0.28 -11.18
N MET A 94 6.28 -0.73 -10.87
CA MET A 94 5.21 -0.68 -9.88
C MET A 94 5.83 -1.07 -8.54
N ASP A 95 5.82 -0.14 -7.60
CA ASP A 95 6.47 -0.24 -6.30
C ASP A 95 5.40 0.14 -5.27
N PHE A 96 4.85 -0.86 -4.58
CA PHE A 96 3.65 -0.68 -3.77
C PHE A 96 3.57 -1.64 -2.59
N ASP A 97 2.78 -1.21 -1.61
CA ASP A 97 2.53 -1.90 -0.36
C ASP A 97 1.03 -2.08 -0.14
N PHE A 98 0.66 -3.18 0.49
CA PHE A 98 -0.65 -3.34 1.09
C PHE A 98 -0.58 -4.29 2.29
N ASN A 99 -1.38 -3.98 3.32
CA ASN A 99 -1.32 -4.71 4.58
C ASN A 99 -2.47 -5.72 4.74
N ASP A 100 -2.19 -6.80 5.46
CA ASP A 100 -3.21 -7.76 5.85
C ASP A 100 -4.16 -7.26 6.94
N GLY A 101 -3.83 -6.17 7.64
CA GLY A 101 -4.66 -5.62 8.70
C GLY A 101 -5.13 -6.72 9.66
N LEU A 102 -6.45 -6.85 9.85
CA LEU A 102 -7.06 -7.94 10.62
C LEU A 102 -7.57 -9.10 9.73
N ALA A 103 -7.37 -9.04 8.42
CA ALA A 103 -8.03 -9.87 7.42
C ALA A 103 -7.42 -11.27 7.24
N THR A 104 -6.20 -11.54 7.72
CA THR A 104 -5.47 -12.80 7.44
C THR A 104 -5.86 -14.01 8.28
N LYS A 105 -6.74 -13.87 9.28
CA LYS A 105 -6.96 -14.92 10.28
C LYS A 105 -7.56 -16.21 9.72
N GLU A 106 -8.33 -16.13 8.64
CA GLU A 106 -9.04 -17.30 8.08
C GLU A 106 -8.99 -17.38 6.54
N SER A 107 -8.76 -16.27 5.83
CA SER A 107 -8.73 -16.26 4.36
C SER A 107 -7.97 -15.06 3.82
N ILE A 108 -7.25 -15.23 2.71
CA ILE A 108 -6.62 -14.12 1.97
C ILE A 108 -7.62 -13.37 1.08
N LYS A 109 -8.86 -13.85 0.94
CA LYS A 109 -9.84 -13.26 0.03
C LYS A 109 -10.13 -11.78 0.31
N PRO A 110 -10.39 -11.34 1.56
CA PRO A 110 -10.69 -9.92 1.81
C PRO A 110 -9.49 -9.01 1.50
N LEU A 111 -8.27 -9.51 1.72
CA LEU A 111 -7.04 -8.82 1.36
C LEU A 111 -6.95 -8.60 -0.16
N ILE A 112 -7.16 -9.67 -0.94
CA ILE A 112 -7.12 -9.61 -2.40
C ILE A 112 -8.25 -8.75 -2.97
N ASP A 113 -9.46 -8.81 -2.40
CA ASP A 113 -10.57 -7.96 -2.84
C ASP A 113 -10.31 -6.47 -2.56
N SER A 114 -9.72 -6.15 -1.41
CA SER A 114 -9.27 -4.79 -1.09
C SER A 114 -8.23 -4.30 -2.11
N PHE A 115 -7.24 -5.14 -2.45
CA PHE A 115 -6.24 -4.83 -3.45
C PHE A 115 -6.86 -4.51 -4.83
N LYS A 116 -7.77 -5.37 -5.31
CA LYS A 116 -8.48 -5.16 -6.58
C LYS A 116 -9.24 -3.84 -6.61
N LYS A 117 -9.92 -3.51 -5.50
CA LYS A 117 -10.76 -2.32 -5.41
C LYS A 117 -9.94 -1.04 -5.35
N ASN A 118 -8.83 -1.06 -4.60
CA ASN A 118 -8.17 0.17 -4.16
C ASN A 118 -6.87 0.48 -4.91
N GLN A 119 -6.21 -0.52 -5.51
CA GLN A 119 -4.87 -0.33 -6.09
C GLN A 119 -4.74 -0.85 -7.51
N LEU A 120 -5.34 -2.01 -7.84
CA LEU A 120 -5.09 -2.74 -9.09
C LEU A 120 -5.17 -1.87 -10.35
N ASN A 121 -6.16 -0.98 -10.46
CA ASN A 121 -6.34 -0.15 -11.66
C ASN A 121 -5.21 0.88 -11.85
N ASP A 122 -4.62 1.39 -10.78
CA ASP A 122 -3.81 2.63 -10.80
C ASP A 122 -2.29 2.39 -10.73
N LEU A 123 -1.84 1.16 -10.42
CA LEU A 123 -0.42 0.88 -10.16
C LEU A 123 0.49 1.21 -11.33
N TYR A 124 0.12 0.86 -12.57
CA TYR A 124 0.95 1.15 -13.74
C TYR A 124 1.24 2.65 -13.87
N CYS A 125 0.20 3.49 -13.73
CA CYS A 125 0.31 4.94 -13.86
C CYS A 125 0.87 5.62 -12.61
N THR A 126 0.83 4.94 -11.46
CA THR A 126 1.60 5.30 -10.26
C THR A 126 3.10 5.07 -10.51
N GLY A 127 3.46 3.99 -11.20
CA GLY A 127 4.84 3.75 -11.65
C GLY A 127 5.35 4.85 -12.59
N LEU A 128 4.54 5.28 -13.56
CA LEU A 128 4.84 6.45 -14.41
C LEU A 128 5.00 7.73 -13.59
N SER A 129 4.07 7.99 -12.67
CA SER A 129 4.12 9.17 -11.78
C SER A 129 5.41 9.21 -10.97
N SER A 130 5.91 8.04 -10.54
CA SER A 130 7.17 7.91 -9.79
C SER A 130 8.40 8.32 -10.59
N ILE A 131 8.41 8.13 -11.92
CA ILE A 131 9.51 8.61 -12.79
C ILE A 131 9.62 10.13 -12.69
N TYR A 132 8.50 10.83 -12.82
CA TYR A 132 8.45 12.28 -12.69
C TYR A 132 8.76 12.71 -11.26
N PHE A 133 8.07 12.17 -10.27
CA PHE A 133 8.29 12.54 -8.86
C PHE A 133 9.77 12.44 -8.45
N LYS A 134 10.47 11.37 -8.87
CA LYS A 134 11.90 11.14 -8.59
C LYS A 134 12.84 11.86 -9.57
N GLN A 135 12.33 12.74 -10.43
CA GLN A 135 13.08 13.51 -11.45
C GLN A 135 13.93 12.63 -12.39
N LYS A 136 13.47 11.42 -12.68
CA LYS A 136 14.19 10.44 -13.53
C LYS A 136 13.85 10.55 -15.02
N GLU A 137 13.00 11.49 -15.42
CA GLU A 137 12.57 11.68 -16.81
C GLU A 137 13.74 11.70 -17.80
N LYS A 138 14.82 12.44 -17.50
CA LYS A 138 15.98 12.57 -18.40
C LYS A 138 16.85 11.31 -18.50
N THR A 139 16.68 10.38 -17.56
CA THR A 139 17.52 9.16 -17.44
C THR A 139 16.84 7.91 -18.01
N VAL A 140 15.57 8.01 -18.38
CA VAL A 140 14.81 6.90 -18.96
C VAL A 140 14.68 7.07 -20.47
N ASP A 141 14.46 5.94 -21.15
CA ASP A 141 14.17 5.92 -22.58
C ASP A 141 12.91 6.74 -22.90
N GLN A 142 13.05 7.74 -23.76
CA GLN A 142 11.98 8.69 -24.09
C GLN A 142 10.86 8.08 -24.94
N ILE A 143 11.16 7.05 -25.72
CA ILE A 143 10.16 6.34 -26.54
C ILE A 143 9.25 5.53 -25.63
N LEU A 144 9.84 4.78 -24.70
CA LEU A 144 9.16 3.99 -23.67
C LEU A 144 8.35 4.88 -22.71
N LEU A 145 8.92 6.03 -22.32
CA LEU A 145 8.23 7.01 -21.49
C LEU A 145 6.96 7.53 -22.19
N LYS A 146 7.06 7.98 -23.45
CA LYS A 146 5.89 8.42 -24.23
C LYS A 146 4.86 7.31 -24.44
N LYS A 147 5.29 6.06 -24.58
CA LYS A 147 4.41 4.89 -24.64
C LYS A 147 3.61 4.74 -23.34
N ALA A 148 4.26 4.92 -22.18
CA ALA A 148 3.58 4.89 -20.88
C ALA A 148 2.59 6.04 -20.71
N GLU A 149 2.97 7.26 -21.11
CA GLU A 149 2.07 8.42 -21.06
C GLU A 149 0.79 8.17 -21.85
N LYS A 150 0.91 7.72 -23.11
CA LYS A 150 -0.23 7.35 -23.96
C LYS A 150 -1.07 6.22 -23.35
N TYR A 151 -0.45 5.27 -22.66
CA TYR A 151 -1.18 4.21 -21.97
C TYR A 151 -2.04 4.79 -20.84
N CYS A 152 -1.45 5.63 -19.98
CA CYS A 152 -2.14 6.25 -18.86
C CYS A 152 -3.22 7.26 -19.26
N ASP A 153 -2.96 8.05 -20.30
CA ASP A 153 -3.93 9.01 -20.84
C ASP A 153 -5.17 8.29 -21.38
N ARG A 154 -5.01 7.16 -22.08
CA ARG A 154 -6.14 6.33 -22.56
C ARG A 154 -6.97 5.73 -21.44
N ARG A 155 -6.39 5.57 -20.25
CA ARG A 155 -7.09 5.12 -19.03
C ARG A 155 -7.65 6.29 -18.20
N ASN A 156 -7.56 7.52 -18.69
CA ASN A 156 -7.92 8.74 -17.97
C ASN A 156 -7.16 8.92 -16.62
N GLN A 157 -5.97 8.32 -16.48
CA GLN A 157 -5.13 8.39 -15.28
C GLN A 157 -4.02 9.44 -15.45
N THR A 158 -4.38 10.72 -15.38
CA THR A 158 -3.52 11.84 -15.74
C THR A 158 -2.71 12.44 -14.58
N TRP A 159 -2.70 11.80 -13.41
CA TRP A 159 -2.00 12.28 -12.21
C TRP A 159 -0.50 12.54 -12.43
N TYR A 160 0.16 11.75 -13.28
CA TYR A 160 1.57 11.93 -13.61
C TYR A 160 1.84 13.30 -14.25
N GLN A 161 0.87 13.90 -14.93
CA GLN A 161 1.01 15.21 -15.56
C GLN A 161 1.24 16.31 -14.52
N LYS A 162 0.68 16.18 -13.30
CA LYS A 162 0.93 17.12 -12.20
C LYS A 162 2.42 17.16 -11.86
N TRP A 163 3.03 15.99 -11.68
CA TRP A 163 4.46 15.86 -11.41
C TRP A 163 5.32 16.34 -12.58
N LYS A 164 4.93 15.98 -13.81
CA LYS A 164 5.61 16.45 -15.03
C LYS A 164 5.64 17.98 -15.12
N ARG A 165 4.56 18.67 -14.76
CA ARG A 165 4.51 20.15 -14.77
C ARG A 165 5.41 20.77 -13.69
N LEU A 166 5.46 20.16 -12.49
CA LEU A 166 6.28 20.67 -11.38
C LEU A 166 7.79 20.62 -11.70
N ASN A 167 8.25 19.63 -12.46
CA ASN A 167 9.66 19.48 -12.82
C ASN A 167 10.10 20.24 -14.08
N LYS A 168 9.18 20.96 -14.74
CA LYS A 168 9.50 21.82 -15.89
C LYS A 168 9.98 23.23 -15.48
N LYS A 169 10.03 23.51 -14.17
CA LYS A 169 10.65 24.71 -13.59
C LYS A 169 12.12 24.44 -13.35
#